data_AF-E2BRX0-F1
#
_entry.id   AF-E2BRX0-F1
#
_cell.length_a   1.000
_cell.length_b   1.000
_cell.length_c   1.000
_cell.angle_alpha   90.00
_cell.angle_beta   90.00
_cell.angle_gamma   90.00
#
_symmetry.space_group_name_H-M   'P 1'
#
loop_
_entity.id
_entity.type
_entity.pdbx_description
1 polymer ?
#
loop_
_entity_poly.entity_id
_entity_poly.type
_entity_poly.pdbx_seq_one_letter_code
_entity_poly.pdbx_strand_id
1 'polypeptide(L)'
;GPLLRPYPNWKWTKRGDCNGITSVYRVAIDPCNRLWVLDNGKIGQKVVCSAQLLVFDLSTDKLIKRIKIPDHLAQNSETKVGKLITPIVETHGLHCTDVTVYMADVTGYGLVIYDRGQMWRLESKEFRADPAVSNYTIMGESFTLEDGLLGMAKHPVLPILYFRPMSSHNMHSASTTDLKRSRYGFKVRYRTIRDVIPSQAAAMAISSGGILFFGLPTEVSLACWNTCKPLDKNSLVSLTCK
;
A
#
# COMPACT_ATOMS: atom_id res chain seq x y z
N GLY A 1 -8.94 -8.07 24.90
CA GLY A 1 -8.31 -8.70 23.73
C GLY A 1 -7.14 -9.56 24.16
N PRO A 2 -6.63 -10.45 23.30
CA PRO A 2 -5.49 -11.31 23.62
C PRO A 2 -4.20 -10.49 23.83
N LEU A 3 -3.27 -11.02 24.64
CA LEU A 3 -1.96 -10.41 24.85
C LEU A 3 -1.11 -10.50 23.58
N LEU A 4 -0.42 -9.40 23.25
CA LEU A 4 0.48 -9.34 22.10
C LEU A 4 1.88 -9.85 22.48
N ARG A 5 2.52 -10.55 21.55
CA ARG A 5 3.92 -10.98 21.64
C ARG A 5 4.70 -10.41 20.46
N PRO A 6 5.86 -9.76 20.69
CA PRO A 6 6.70 -9.29 19.60
C PRO A 6 7.17 -10.42 18.70
N TYR A 7 7.08 -10.18 17.40
CA TYR A 7 7.59 -11.08 16.37
C TYR A 7 8.89 -10.54 15.77
N PRO A 8 9.89 -11.40 15.48
CA PRO A 8 10.01 -12.79 15.96
C PRO A 8 10.21 -12.88 17.49
N ASN A 9 10.81 -11.86 18.09
CA ASN A 9 11.09 -11.77 19.51
C ASN A 9 11.47 -10.33 19.91
N TRP A 10 11.67 -10.09 21.21
CA TRP A 10 12.01 -8.79 21.79
C TRP A 10 13.29 -8.13 21.27
N LYS A 11 14.22 -8.87 20.63
CA LYS A 11 15.43 -8.25 20.06
C LYS A 11 15.10 -7.26 18.93
N TRP A 12 13.94 -7.40 18.30
CA TRP A 12 13.51 -6.55 17.19
C TRP A 12 12.84 -5.24 17.62
N THR A 13 12.57 -5.06 18.92
CA THR A 13 11.81 -3.91 19.45
C THR A 13 12.68 -2.86 20.13
N LYS A 14 14.01 -2.94 20.01
CA LYS A 14 14.92 -2.00 20.66
C LYS A 14 14.81 -0.62 20.00
N ARG A 15 14.33 0.37 20.75
CA ARG A 15 14.14 1.74 20.25
C ARG A 15 15.47 2.36 19.81
N GLY A 16 15.49 2.94 18.61
CA GLY A 16 16.67 3.59 18.03
C GLY A 16 17.67 2.62 17.40
N ASP A 17 17.44 1.31 17.47
CA ASP A 17 18.26 0.34 16.73
C ASP A 17 17.75 0.21 15.31
N CYS A 18 18.48 0.79 14.35
CA CYS A 18 18.13 0.71 12.92
C CYS A 18 18.34 -0.69 12.30
N ASN A 19 18.84 -1.67 13.08
CA ASN A 19 18.79 -3.08 12.72
C ASN A 19 17.51 -3.78 13.21
N GLY A 20 16.74 -3.15 14.11
CA GLY A 20 15.42 -3.59 14.54
C GLY A 20 14.30 -3.16 13.59
N ILE A 21 13.05 -3.21 14.10
CA ILE A 21 11.86 -2.66 13.46
C ILE A 21 11.49 -1.36 14.17
N THR A 22 11.35 -0.28 13.41
CA THR A 22 11.00 1.05 13.96
C THR A 22 9.50 1.30 13.97
N SER A 23 8.84 1.22 12.81
CA SER A 23 7.43 1.59 12.65
C SER A 23 6.82 0.94 11.41
N VAL A 24 5.87 0.04 11.63
CA VAL A 24 5.21 -0.75 10.57
C VAL A 24 3.72 -0.50 10.61
N TYR A 25 3.15 -0.10 9.47
CA TYR A 25 1.70 0.09 9.33
C TYR A 25 1.02 -1.12 8.71
N ARG A 26 1.63 -1.76 7.72
CA ARG A 26 1.11 -2.94 7.05
C ARG A 26 2.23 -3.91 6.70
N VAL A 27 1.82 -5.18 6.60
CA VAL A 27 2.64 -6.30 6.18
C VAL A 27 1.96 -6.99 5.00
N ALA A 28 2.72 -7.80 4.27
CA ALA A 28 2.18 -8.69 3.25
C ALA A 28 2.75 -10.09 3.46
N ILE A 29 1.96 -11.12 3.17
CA ILE A 29 2.41 -12.50 3.11
C ILE A 29 2.26 -12.95 1.66
N ASP A 30 3.31 -13.53 1.09
CA ASP A 30 3.27 -14.06 -0.26
C ASP A 30 2.97 -15.57 -0.28
N PRO A 31 2.71 -16.17 -1.45
CA PRO A 31 2.44 -17.61 -1.56
C PRO A 31 3.57 -18.54 -1.10
N CYS A 32 4.73 -18.00 -0.72
CA CYS A 32 5.95 -18.74 -0.42
C CYS A 32 6.28 -18.71 1.07
N ASN A 33 5.26 -18.42 1.90
CA ASN A 33 5.36 -18.33 3.35
C ASN A 33 6.39 -17.28 3.82
N ARG A 34 6.54 -16.19 3.07
CA ARG A 34 7.40 -15.07 3.45
C ARG A 34 6.58 -13.90 3.95
N LEU A 35 6.94 -13.37 5.12
CA LEU A 35 6.38 -12.15 5.67
C LEU A 35 7.23 -10.95 5.24
N TRP A 36 6.59 -10.03 4.53
CA TRP A 36 7.14 -8.78 4.06
C TRP A 36 6.70 -7.65 4.98
N VAL A 37 7.67 -7.05 5.66
CA VAL A 37 7.46 -6.00 6.66
C VAL A 37 8.02 -4.69 6.12
N LEU A 38 7.13 -3.73 5.88
CA LEU A 38 7.49 -2.40 5.42
C LEU A 38 7.65 -1.47 6.64
N ASP A 39 8.89 -1.28 7.06
CA ASP A 39 9.26 -0.37 8.14
C ASP A 39 9.59 1.01 7.57
N ASN A 40 8.83 2.03 7.97
CA ASN A 40 8.99 3.38 7.47
C ASN A 40 10.10 4.18 8.17
N GLY A 41 10.67 3.66 9.26
CA GLY A 41 11.79 4.32 9.96
C GLY A 41 11.42 5.60 10.72
N LYS A 42 10.13 5.95 10.82
CA LYS A 42 9.65 7.19 11.47
C LYS A 42 8.95 6.91 12.80
N ILE A 43 9.21 7.77 13.78
CA ILE A 43 8.42 7.87 15.02
C ILE A 43 7.70 9.21 14.98
N GLY A 44 6.37 9.19 14.85
CA GLY A 44 5.60 10.39 14.50
C GLY A 44 6.05 10.91 13.14
N GLN A 45 6.51 12.16 13.08
CA GLN A 45 7.07 12.77 11.87
C GLN A 45 8.59 12.72 11.78
N LYS A 46 9.28 12.35 12.87
CA LYS A 46 10.74 12.32 12.92
C LYS A 46 11.27 11.06 12.24
N VAL A 47 12.18 11.23 11.28
CA VAL A 47 12.98 10.12 10.71
C VAL A 47 14.01 9.71 11.75
N VAL A 48 13.94 8.45 12.20
CA VAL A 48 14.87 7.87 13.18
C VAL A 48 15.83 6.91 12.50
N CYS A 49 15.34 6.17 11.51
CA CYS A 49 16.12 5.26 10.67
C CYS A 49 15.70 5.42 9.21
N SER A 50 16.56 5.02 8.27
CA SER A 50 16.12 4.87 6.87
C SER A 50 15.02 3.82 6.77
N ALA A 51 14.06 4.03 5.87
CA ALA A 51 13.02 3.06 5.61
C ALA A 51 13.62 1.74 5.08
N GLN A 52 12.94 0.63 5.35
CA GLN A 52 13.43 -0.69 4.98
C GLN A 52 12.28 -1.67 4.73
N LEU A 53 12.54 -2.61 3.83
CA LEU A 53 11.70 -3.77 3.58
C LEU A 53 12.40 -5.01 4.11
N LEU A 54 11.80 -5.64 5.11
CA LEU A 54 12.30 -6.86 5.75
C LEU A 54 11.51 -8.06 5.26
N VAL A 55 12.21 -9.15 5.02
CA VAL A 55 11.60 -10.41 4.58
C VAL A 55 11.96 -11.48 5.60
N PHE A 56 10.94 -12.05 6.24
CA PHE A 56 11.08 -13.17 7.16
C PHE A 56 10.52 -14.44 6.53
N ASP A 57 11.18 -15.57 6.77
CA ASP A 57 10.59 -16.88 6.54
C ASP A 57 9.72 -17.24 7.74
N LEU A 58 8.42 -17.40 7.50
CA LEU A 58 7.44 -17.74 8.55
C LEU A 58 7.57 -19.17 9.07
N SER A 59 8.33 -20.04 8.37
CA SER A 59 8.56 -21.42 8.80
C SER A 59 9.66 -21.49 9.87
N THR A 60 10.57 -20.52 9.87
CA THR A 60 11.75 -20.49 10.75
C THR A 60 11.82 -19.24 11.64
N ASP A 61 10.91 -18.30 11.46
CA ASP A 61 10.88 -16.97 12.08
C ASP A 61 12.18 -16.17 11.92
N LYS A 62 12.94 -16.45 10.86
CA LYS A 62 14.24 -15.84 10.59
C LYS A 62 14.15 -14.79 9.50
N LEU A 63 14.89 -13.70 9.68
CA LEU A 63 15.12 -12.73 8.63
C LEU A 63 15.93 -13.40 7.51
N ILE A 64 15.37 -13.45 6.31
CA ILE A 64 16.05 -13.96 5.10
C ILE A 64 16.55 -12.85 4.19
N LYS A 65 15.98 -11.64 4.27
CA LYS A 65 16.44 -10.48 3.48
C LYS A 65 16.12 -9.16 4.14
N ARG A 66 17.05 -8.21 4.08
CA ARG A 66 16.86 -6.80 4.44
C ARG A 66 17.17 -5.94 3.23
N ILE A 67 16.24 -5.07 2.85
CA ILE A 67 16.38 -4.13 1.75
C ILE A 67 16.24 -2.74 2.34
N LYS A 68 17.34 -1.98 2.35
CA LYS A 68 17.29 -0.55 2.74
C LYS A 68 16.70 0.25 1.59
N ILE A 69 15.75 1.13 1.90
CA ILE A 69 15.11 2.03 0.94
C ILE A 69 15.83 3.38 1.08
N PRO A 70 16.54 3.86 0.04
CA PRO A 70 17.19 5.17 0.07
C PRO A 70 16.20 6.29 0.35
N ASP A 71 16.61 7.29 1.14
CA ASP A 71 15.73 8.38 1.58
C ASP A 71 15.13 9.16 0.39
N HIS A 72 15.90 9.37 -0.68
CA HIS A 72 15.43 10.02 -1.91
C HIS A 72 14.35 9.23 -2.67
N LEU A 73 14.19 7.94 -2.39
CA LEU A 73 13.09 7.11 -2.91
C LEU A 73 11.94 7.00 -1.90
N ALA A 74 12.25 7.02 -0.60
CA ALA A 74 11.25 6.96 0.47
C ALA A 74 10.48 8.28 0.66
N GLN A 75 10.91 9.37 0.02
CA GLN A 75 10.36 10.72 0.15
C GLN A 75 10.00 11.31 -1.21
N ASN A 76 9.08 12.27 -1.21
CA ASN A 76 8.76 13.05 -2.38
C ASN A 76 9.99 13.82 -2.91
N SER A 77 10.15 13.84 -4.23
CA SER A 77 11.32 14.43 -4.89
C SER A 77 11.44 15.94 -4.66
N GLU A 78 10.33 16.65 -4.48
CA GLU A 78 10.25 18.09 -4.26
C GLU A 78 10.17 18.43 -2.76
N THR A 79 9.14 17.91 -2.08
CA THR A 79 8.83 18.31 -0.68
C THR A 79 9.74 17.64 0.35
N LYS A 80 10.48 16.59 -0.02
CA LYS A 80 11.30 15.76 0.88
C LYS A 80 10.52 15.15 2.05
N VAL A 81 9.21 15.03 1.91
CA VAL A 81 8.33 14.37 2.88
C VAL A 81 7.92 13.01 2.34
N GLY A 82 7.88 12.00 3.21
CA GLY A 82 7.45 10.65 2.87
C GLY A 82 7.11 9.81 4.09
N LYS A 83 6.24 8.82 3.87
CA LYS A 83 5.80 7.82 4.85
C LYS A 83 5.24 6.61 4.08
N LEU A 84 6.11 5.62 3.89
CA LEU A 84 5.74 4.35 3.27
C LEU A 84 4.86 3.52 4.20
N ILE A 85 3.69 3.07 3.73
CA ILE A 85 2.71 2.41 4.61
C ILE A 85 2.12 1.09 4.08
N THR A 86 1.98 0.92 2.77
CA THR A 86 1.28 -0.24 2.19
C THR A 86 2.18 -0.97 1.21
N PRO A 87 2.67 -2.18 1.54
CA PRO A 87 3.31 -3.06 0.57
C PRO A 87 2.29 -3.95 -0.14
N ILE A 88 2.44 -4.14 -1.46
CA ILE A 88 1.80 -5.21 -2.24
C ILE A 88 2.89 -6.03 -2.90
N VAL A 89 2.87 -7.34 -2.69
CA VAL A 89 3.90 -8.26 -3.16
C VAL A 89 3.33 -9.11 -4.30
N GLU A 90 3.91 -8.95 -5.48
CA GLU A 90 3.67 -9.81 -6.64
C GLU A 90 4.82 -10.83 -6.71
N THR A 91 4.51 -12.12 -6.57
CA THR A 91 5.50 -13.21 -6.63
C THR A 91 5.15 -14.18 -7.76
N HIS A 92 6.13 -14.50 -8.58
CA HIS A 92 6.03 -15.44 -9.71
C HIS A 92 7.16 -16.47 -9.70
N GLY A 93 6.97 -17.55 -10.45
CA GLY A 93 7.95 -18.60 -10.68
C GLY A 93 8.03 -19.66 -9.58
N LEU A 94 8.55 -20.83 -9.94
CA LEU A 94 8.59 -22.05 -9.08
C LEU A 94 9.40 -21.89 -7.79
N HIS A 95 10.33 -20.93 -7.74
CA HIS A 95 11.21 -20.70 -6.60
C HIS A 95 10.99 -19.35 -5.93
N CYS A 96 9.90 -18.64 -6.26
CA CYS A 96 9.57 -17.36 -5.65
C CYS A 96 10.67 -16.29 -5.75
N THR A 97 11.49 -16.39 -6.79
CA THR A 97 12.64 -15.53 -7.05
C THR A 97 12.25 -14.29 -7.85
N ASP A 98 11.17 -14.38 -8.64
CA ASP A 98 10.63 -13.25 -9.38
C ASP A 98 9.62 -12.52 -8.50
N VAL A 99 10.11 -11.49 -7.80
CA VAL A 99 9.30 -10.70 -6.87
C VAL A 99 9.37 -9.23 -7.24
N THR A 100 8.19 -8.64 -7.33
CA THR A 100 8.01 -7.19 -7.40
C THR A 100 7.22 -6.73 -6.18
N VAL A 101 7.67 -5.65 -5.54
CA VAL A 101 7.00 -5.04 -4.39
C VAL A 101 6.63 -3.60 -4.71
N TYR A 102 5.35 -3.27 -4.52
CA TYR A 102 4.77 -1.95 -4.69
C TYR A 102 4.53 -1.34 -3.30
N MET A 103 5.15 -0.20 -3.01
CA MET A 103 5.12 0.42 -1.68
C MET A 103 4.52 1.82 -1.79
N ALA A 104 3.32 2.00 -1.21
CA ALA A 104 2.63 3.27 -1.22
C ALA A 104 3.22 4.25 -0.21
N ASP A 105 3.44 5.48 -0.65
CA ASP A 105 3.83 6.62 0.17
C ASP A 105 2.64 7.58 0.36
N VAL A 106 2.11 7.61 1.58
CA VAL A 106 0.87 8.33 1.87
C VAL A 106 1.06 9.82 2.02
N THR A 107 2.20 10.28 2.54
CA THR A 107 2.47 11.72 2.72
C THR A 107 3.31 12.31 1.60
N GLY A 108 4.08 11.48 0.89
CA GLY A 108 4.90 11.91 -0.25
C GLY A 108 4.23 11.71 -1.61
N TYR A 109 3.01 11.16 -1.62
CA TYR A 109 2.17 10.97 -2.82
C TYR A 109 2.88 10.24 -3.95
N GLY A 110 3.48 9.10 -3.62
CA GLY A 110 4.30 8.35 -4.56
C GLY A 110 4.17 6.85 -4.40
N LEU A 111 4.64 6.14 -5.41
CA LEU A 111 4.74 4.70 -5.44
C LEU A 111 6.22 4.31 -5.58
N VAL A 112 6.77 3.62 -4.59
CA VAL A 112 8.11 3.04 -4.67
C VAL A 112 7.99 1.60 -5.13
N ILE A 113 8.75 1.22 -6.17
CA ILE A 113 8.73 -0.12 -6.74
C ILE A 113 10.09 -0.75 -6.50
N TYR A 114 10.10 -1.96 -5.95
CA TYR A 114 11.27 -2.82 -5.87
C TYR A 114 11.07 -4.02 -6.80
N ASP A 115 11.98 -4.24 -7.74
CA ASP A 115 11.92 -5.34 -8.70
C ASP A 115 13.32 -5.88 -8.95
N ARG A 116 13.55 -7.17 -8.66
CA ARG A 116 14.82 -7.88 -8.95
C ARG A 116 16.08 -7.13 -8.53
N GLY A 117 16.07 -6.53 -7.32
CA GLY A 117 17.22 -5.80 -6.77
C GLY A 117 17.31 -4.32 -7.17
N GLN A 118 16.47 -3.87 -8.09
CA GLN A 118 16.38 -2.46 -8.49
C GLN A 118 15.22 -1.78 -7.78
N MET A 119 15.35 -0.48 -7.55
CA MET A 119 14.32 0.32 -6.89
C MET A 119 14.20 1.68 -7.55
N TRP A 120 12.97 2.15 -7.74
CA TRP A 120 12.68 3.49 -8.26
C TRP A 120 11.37 4.01 -7.66
N ARG A 121 11.17 5.32 -7.75
CA ARG A 121 9.98 6.02 -7.29
C ARG A 121 9.19 6.57 -8.48
N LEU A 122 7.88 6.45 -8.43
CA LEU A 122 6.94 7.11 -9.32
C LEU A 122 6.16 8.17 -8.56
N GLU A 123 5.99 9.32 -9.19
CA GLU A 123 5.17 10.42 -8.71
C GLU A 123 4.17 10.78 -9.80
N SER A 124 2.89 10.89 -9.43
CA SER A 124 1.82 11.19 -10.37
C SER A 124 0.65 11.82 -9.64
N LYS A 125 -0.19 12.55 -10.37
CA LYS A 125 -1.40 13.18 -9.81
C LYS A 125 -2.39 12.15 -9.24
N GLU A 126 -2.41 10.94 -9.78
CA GLU A 126 -3.27 9.83 -9.32
C GLU A 126 -2.87 9.28 -7.94
N PHE A 127 -1.71 9.68 -7.40
CA PHE A 127 -1.26 9.29 -6.06
C PHE A 127 -1.52 10.38 -5.00
N ARG A 128 -1.93 11.58 -5.42
CA ARG A 128 -2.13 12.73 -4.53
C ARG A 128 -3.51 12.67 -3.88
N ALA A 129 -3.57 13.13 -2.64
CA ALA A 129 -4.84 13.44 -1.99
C ALA A 129 -5.59 14.53 -2.76
N ASP A 130 -6.93 14.48 -2.70
CA ASP A 130 -7.81 15.57 -3.10
C ASP A 130 -8.12 16.43 -1.86
N PRO A 131 -7.62 17.68 -1.77
CA PRO A 131 -7.88 18.55 -0.62
C PRO A 131 -9.37 18.81 -0.38
N ALA A 132 -10.20 18.78 -1.42
CA ALA A 132 -11.64 18.97 -1.29
C ALA A 132 -12.34 17.79 -0.57
N VAL A 133 -11.65 16.66 -0.47
CA VAL A 133 -12.16 15.40 0.11
C VAL A 133 -11.31 14.97 1.31
N SER A 134 -10.64 15.93 1.95
CA SER A 134 -9.75 15.70 3.10
C SER A 134 -10.46 15.69 4.45
N ASN A 135 -11.72 16.16 4.51
CA ASN A 135 -12.51 16.12 5.74
C ASN A 135 -13.24 14.79 5.88
N TYR A 136 -13.05 14.15 7.02
CA TYR A 136 -13.66 12.90 7.41
C TYR A 136 -14.65 13.18 8.52
N THR A 137 -15.80 12.50 8.47
CA THR A 137 -16.73 12.44 9.59
C THR A 137 -17.06 10.97 9.84
N ILE A 138 -16.60 10.44 10.97
CA ILE A 138 -16.79 9.04 11.33
C ILE A 138 -17.52 9.01 12.67
N MET A 139 -18.73 8.46 12.70
CA MET A 139 -19.54 8.36 13.92
C MET A 139 -19.72 9.71 14.65
N GLY A 140 -19.84 10.81 13.90
CA GLY A 140 -20.02 12.17 14.44
C GLY A 140 -18.72 12.93 14.73
N GLU A 141 -17.57 12.26 14.77
CA GLU A 141 -16.27 12.89 14.97
C GLU A 141 -15.68 13.35 13.64
N SER A 142 -15.26 14.62 13.57
CA SER A 142 -14.72 15.20 12.33
C SER A 142 -13.25 15.56 12.45
N PHE A 143 -12.47 15.22 11.42
CA PHE A 143 -11.04 15.54 11.34
C PHE A 143 -10.60 15.67 9.89
N THR A 144 -9.46 16.34 9.68
CA THR A 144 -8.85 16.53 8.36
C THR A 144 -7.65 15.62 8.20
N LEU A 145 -7.57 14.93 7.08
CA LEU A 145 -6.45 14.10 6.69
C LEU A 145 -6.21 14.25 5.17
N GLU A 146 -5.00 14.58 4.77
CA GLU A 146 -4.61 14.68 3.36
C GLU A 146 -3.77 13.46 2.94
N ASP A 147 -4.23 12.28 3.32
CA ASP A 147 -3.51 11.05 3.01
C ASP A 147 -3.66 10.69 1.53
N GLY A 148 -2.54 10.60 0.83
CA GLY A 148 -2.45 10.20 -0.57
C GLY A 148 -2.53 8.69 -0.74
N LEU A 149 -1.76 8.15 -1.69
CA LEU A 149 -1.75 6.73 -2.04
C LEU A 149 -1.69 5.83 -0.78
N LEU A 150 -2.75 5.05 -0.55
CA LEU A 150 -2.88 4.20 0.64
C LEU A 150 -3.45 2.83 0.30
N GLY A 151 -4.61 2.81 -0.37
CA GLY A 151 -5.27 1.58 -0.78
C GLY A 151 -4.63 1.05 -2.05
N MET A 152 -4.18 -0.20 -2.03
CA MET A 152 -3.67 -0.90 -3.21
C MET A 152 -4.08 -2.38 -3.19
N ALA A 153 -4.35 -2.95 -4.36
CA ALA A 153 -4.66 -4.37 -4.53
C ALA A 153 -4.22 -4.85 -5.92
N LYS A 154 -3.37 -5.89 -5.97
CA LYS A 154 -2.93 -6.50 -7.23
C LYS A 154 -3.91 -7.61 -7.62
N HIS A 155 -4.50 -7.51 -8.81
CA HIS A 155 -5.38 -8.56 -9.33
C HIS A 155 -4.63 -9.91 -9.38
N PRO A 156 -5.24 -11.03 -8.96
CA PRO A 156 -4.59 -12.34 -8.86
C PRO A 156 -4.17 -12.96 -10.20
N VAL A 157 -4.67 -12.45 -11.33
CA VAL A 157 -4.54 -13.07 -12.66
C VAL A 157 -4.13 -12.00 -13.67
N LEU A 158 -4.89 -10.90 -13.73
CA LEU A 158 -4.59 -9.80 -14.64
C LEU A 158 -3.37 -9.00 -14.17
N PRO A 159 -2.54 -8.47 -15.08
CA PRO A 159 -1.40 -7.63 -14.73
C PRO A 159 -1.85 -6.21 -14.37
N ILE A 160 -2.76 -6.07 -13.40
CA ILE A 160 -3.38 -4.80 -13.01
C ILE A 160 -3.21 -4.57 -11.52
N LEU A 161 -2.65 -3.42 -11.15
CA LEU A 161 -2.70 -2.89 -9.79
C LEU A 161 -3.84 -1.89 -9.69
N TYR A 162 -4.83 -2.17 -8.84
CA TYR A 162 -5.83 -1.20 -8.42
C TYR A 162 -5.29 -0.41 -7.25
N PHE A 163 -5.51 0.90 -7.25
CA PHE A 163 -5.02 1.75 -6.17
C PHE A 163 -5.84 3.03 -6.04
N ARG A 164 -5.70 3.70 -4.89
CA ARG A 164 -6.30 5.01 -4.66
C ARG A 164 -5.65 5.78 -3.51
N PRO A 165 -5.67 7.12 -3.56
CA PRO A 165 -5.46 7.96 -2.40
C PRO A 165 -6.51 7.67 -1.31
N MET A 166 -6.17 7.85 -0.03
CA MET A 166 -7.17 7.79 1.04
C MET A 166 -8.23 8.87 0.84
N SER A 167 -7.78 10.13 0.76
CA SER A 167 -8.62 11.32 0.56
C SER A 167 -8.95 11.53 -0.92
N SER A 168 -9.84 10.70 -1.46
CA SER A 168 -10.36 10.81 -2.83
C SER A 168 -11.59 9.93 -3.03
N HIS A 169 -12.47 10.28 -3.97
CA HIS A 169 -13.55 9.37 -4.43
C HIS A 169 -13.15 8.53 -5.65
N ASN A 170 -11.92 8.71 -6.15
CA ASN A 170 -11.46 8.06 -7.36
C ASN A 170 -10.96 6.64 -7.07
N MET A 171 -11.17 5.74 -8.04
CA MET A 171 -10.48 4.47 -8.16
C MET A 171 -9.53 4.54 -9.35
N HIS A 172 -8.26 4.21 -9.15
CA HIS A 172 -7.26 4.18 -10.20
C HIS A 172 -6.81 2.74 -10.49
N SER A 173 -6.30 2.52 -11.69
CA SER A 173 -5.61 1.29 -12.05
C SER A 173 -4.49 1.52 -13.05
N ALA A 174 -3.46 0.68 -12.99
CA ALA A 174 -2.36 0.66 -13.96
C ALA A 174 -1.91 -0.78 -14.24
N SER A 175 -1.36 -0.97 -15.44
CA SER A 175 -0.71 -2.22 -15.81
C SER A 175 0.56 -2.43 -14.98
N THR A 176 0.73 -3.58 -14.33
CA THR A 176 1.97 -3.91 -13.63
C THR A 176 3.14 -4.03 -14.59
N THR A 177 2.90 -4.38 -15.86
CA THR A 177 3.91 -4.34 -16.91
C THR A 177 4.37 -2.91 -17.19
N ASP A 178 3.45 -1.95 -17.29
CA ASP A 178 3.79 -0.55 -17.52
C ASP A 178 4.54 0.03 -16.30
N LEU A 179 4.07 -0.28 -15.08
CA LEU A 179 4.73 0.11 -13.83
C LEU A 179 6.17 -0.44 -13.74
N LYS A 180 6.40 -1.69 -14.17
CA LYS A 180 7.76 -2.28 -14.20
C LYS A 180 8.64 -1.66 -15.27
N ARG A 181 8.08 -1.39 -16.45
CA ARG A 181 8.80 -0.76 -17.57
C ARG A 181 9.13 0.70 -17.31
N SER A 182 8.45 1.38 -16.41
CA SER A 182 8.73 2.79 -16.10
C SER A 182 10.17 3.03 -15.65
N ARG A 183 10.85 2.01 -15.11
CA ARG A 183 12.29 2.07 -14.77
C ARG A 183 13.19 2.42 -15.96
N TYR A 184 12.72 2.16 -17.19
CA TYR A 184 13.41 2.47 -18.44
C TYR A 184 12.87 3.73 -19.12
N GLY A 185 12.13 4.57 -18.39
CA GLY A 185 11.56 5.81 -18.92
C GLY A 185 10.24 5.64 -19.71
N PHE A 186 9.67 4.43 -19.76
CA PHE A 186 8.35 4.23 -20.38
C PHE A 186 7.26 4.93 -19.56
N LYS A 187 6.35 5.62 -20.25
CA LYS A 187 5.21 6.31 -19.62
C LYS A 187 4.19 5.30 -19.10
N VAL A 188 3.81 5.42 -17.83
CA VAL A 188 2.72 4.65 -17.22
C VAL A 188 1.38 5.26 -17.62
N ARG A 189 0.45 4.41 -18.07
CA ARG A 189 -0.94 4.81 -18.34
C ARG A 189 -1.83 4.46 -17.15
N TYR A 190 -2.36 5.49 -16.49
CA TYR A 190 -3.33 5.34 -15.43
C TYR A 190 -4.75 5.43 -15.98
N ARG A 191 -5.62 4.50 -15.56
CA ARG A 191 -7.06 4.57 -15.78
C ARG A 191 -7.71 5.05 -14.49
N THR A 192 -8.60 6.02 -14.60
CA THR A 192 -9.27 6.64 -13.45
C THR A 192 -10.78 6.52 -13.63
N ILE A 193 -11.43 5.98 -12.62
CA ILE A 193 -12.89 5.95 -12.48
C ILE A 193 -13.22 6.97 -11.40
N ARG A 194 -14.02 7.97 -11.75
CA ARG A 194 -14.31 9.13 -10.90
C ARG A 194 -15.70 9.03 -10.30
N ASP A 195 -15.83 9.49 -9.06
CA ASP A 195 -17.12 9.82 -8.43
C ASP A 195 -18.14 8.66 -8.38
N VAL A 196 -17.67 7.41 -8.36
CA VAL A 196 -18.50 6.22 -8.14
C VAL A 196 -18.51 5.81 -6.67
N ILE A 197 -17.37 5.93 -5.99
CA ILE A 197 -17.27 5.63 -4.57
C ILE A 197 -17.86 6.82 -3.80
N PRO A 198 -18.82 6.60 -2.89
CA PRO A 198 -19.59 7.69 -2.27
C PRO A 198 -18.78 8.57 -1.32
N SER A 199 -17.66 8.06 -0.81
CA SER A 199 -16.82 8.70 0.20
C SER A 199 -15.35 8.29 0.05
N GLN A 200 -14.50 8.74 0.98
CA GLN A 200 -13.16 8.20 1.12
C GLN A 200 -13.21 6.70 1.42
N ALA A 201 -12.26 5.95 0.89
CA ALA A 201 -12.08 4.54 1.22
C ALA A 201 -10.71 4.31 1.86
N ALA A 202 -10.56 3.18 2.55
CA ALA A 202 -9.33 2.83 3.26
C ALA A 202 -8.55 1.71 2.54
N ALA A 203 -8.13 0.70 3.29
CA ALA A 203 -7.42 -0.46 2.78
C ALA A 203 -8.26 -1.20 1.73
N MET A 204 -7.56 -1.84 0.79
CA MET A 204 -8.16 -2.66 -0.26
C MET A 204 -7.58 -4.06 -0.26
N ALA A 205 -8.39 -5.03 -0.69
CA ALA A 205 -7.96 -6.40 -0.94
C ALA A 205 -8.76 -6.97 -2.11
N ILE A 206 -8.18 -7.88 -2.88
CA ILE A 206 -8.87 -8.54 -3.98
C ILE A 206 -8.84 -10.05 -3.76
N SER A 207 -10.01 -10.67 -3.89
CA SER A 207 -10.15 -12.13 -3.81
C SER A 207 -9.56 -12.81 -5.04
N SER A 208 -9.32 -14.12 -4.94
CA SER A 208 -8.89 -14.97 -6.07
C SER A 208 -9.87 -14.92 -7.26
N GLY A 209 -11.17 -14.70 -6.99
CA GLY A 209 -12.22 -14.54 -8.00
C GLY A 209 -12.33 -13.15 -8.63
N GLY A 210 -11.46 -12.20 -8.29
CA GLY A 210 -11.49 -10.85 -8.86
C GLY A 210 -12.54 -9.91 -8.22
N ILE A 211 -13.02 -10.22 -7.02
CA ILE A 211 -13.84 -9.28 -6.25
C ILE A 211 -12.93 -8.41 -5.40
N LEU A 212 -12.91 -7.10 -5.69
CA LEU A 212 -12.20 -6.08 -4.93
C LEU A 212 -13.05 -5.62 -3.75
N PHE A 213 -12.47 -5.61 -2.55
CA PHE A 213 -13.08 -5.14 -1.31
C PHE A 213 -12.34 -3.91 -0.79
N PHE A 214 -13.07 -2.97 -0.21
CA PHE A 214 -12.50 -1.78 0.42
C PHE A 214 -13.42 -1.21 1.49
N GLY A 215 -12.84 -0.70 2.58
CA GLY A 215 -13.61 -0.11 3.68
C GLY A 215 -13.99 1.33 3.38
N LEU A 216 -15.21 1.73 3.73
CA LEU A 216 -15.74 3.08 3.66
C LEU A 216 -15.87 3.64 5.09
N PRO A 217 -14.92 4.45 5.58
CA PRO A 217 -14.89 4.88 6.97
C PRO A 217 -16.08 5.76 7.35
N THR A 218 -16.51 6.65 6.46
CA THR A 218 -17.62 7.60 6.70
C THR A 218 -18.94 6.85 6.94
N GLU A 219 -19.22 5.84 6.13
CA GLU A 219 -20.41 4.99 6.22
C GLU A 219 -20.26 3.84 7.22
N VAL A 220 -19.06 3.63 7.78
CA VAL A 220 -18.72 2.50 8.65
C VAL A 220 -19.13 1.17 7.99
N SER A 221 -18.76 1.00 6.72
CA SER A 221 -19.18 -0.14 5.90
C SER A 221 -18.04 -0.75 5.08
N LEU A 222 -18.26 -1.95 4.57
CA LEU A 222 -17.35 -2.61 3.63
C LEU A 222 -18.00 -2.61 2.24
N ALA A 223 -17.35 -2.05 1.24
CA ALA A 223 -17.81 -2.11 -0.13
C ALA A 223 -17.07 -3.18 -0.94
N CYS A 224 -17.72 -3.71 -1.96
CA CYS A 224 -17.10 -4.61 -2.92
C CYS A 224 -17.52 -4.34 -4.36
N TRP A 225 -16.63 -4.72 -5.29
CA TRP A 225 -16.82 -4.56 -6.72
C TRP A 225 -16.24 -5.77 -7.46
N ASN A 226 -17.02 -6.34 -8.38
CA ASN A 226 -16.55 -7.37 -9.30
C ASN A 226 -15.77 -6.73 -10.47
N THR A 227 -14.46 -6.98 -10.55
CA THR A 227 -13.60 -6.32 -11.55
C THR A 227 -13.87 -6.75 -13.00
N CYS A 228 -14.70 -7.78 -13.22
CA CYS A 228 -15.20 -8.15 -14.54
C CYS A 228 -16.37 -7.29 -15.04
N LYS A 229 -16.93 -6.44 -14.18
CA LYS A 229 -18.00 -5.48 -14.53
C LYS A 229 -17.46 -4.05 -14.51
N PRO A 230 -18.00 -3.13 -15.33
CA PRO A 230 -17.74 -1.70 -15.15
C PRO A 230 -17.99 -1.30 -13.70
N LEU A 231 -17.14 -0.45 -13.13
CA LEU A 231 -17.39 0.14 -11.80
C LEU A 231 -18.33 1.32 -11.99
N ASP A 232 -19.57 1.17 -11.52
CA ASP A 232 -20.61 2.19 -11.53
C ASP A 232 -21.48 2.03 -10.28
N LYS A 233 -22.47 2.91 -10.11
CA LYS A 233 -23.36 2.91 -8.93
C LYS A 233 -24.20 1.64 -8.81
N ASN A 234 -24.45 0.91 -9.91
CA ASN A 234 -25.25 -0.31 -9.91
C ASN A 234 -24.41 -1.56 -9.63
N SER A 235 -23.11 -1.52 -9.94
CA SER A 235 -22.18 -2.63 -9.73
C SER A 235 -21.44 -2.57 -8.40
N LEU A 236 -21.44 -1.42 -7.73
CA LEU A 236 -20.91 -1.23 -6.39
C LEU A 236 -21.90 -1.76 -5.34
N VAL A 237 -21.44 -2.68 -4.50
CA VAL A 237 -22.25 -3.24 -3.41
C VAL A 237 -21.65 -2.81 -2.07
N SER A 238 -22.47 -2.30 -1.17
CA SER A 238 -22.08 -1.99 0.21
C SER A 238 -22.63 -3.04 1.18
N LEU A 239 -21.76 -3.51 2.07
CA LEU A 239 -22.03 -4.47 3.13
C LEU A 239 -21.97 -3.71 4.45
N THR A 240 -23.13 -3.54 5.09
CA THR A 240 -23.24 -2.92 6.41
C THR A 240 -23.48 -4.00 7.46
N CYS A 241 -22.82 -3.87 8.62
CA CYS A 241 -23.22 -4.65 9.79
C CYS A 241 -24.46 -3.98 10.37
N LYS A 242 -25.60 -4.68 10.38
CA LYS A 242 -26.79 -4.27 11.12
C LYS A 242 -26.66 -4.64 12.59
#